data_AF-A0A971W5Y9-F1
#
_entry.id   AF-A0A971W5Y9-F1
#
_cell.length_a   1.000
_cell.length_b   1.000
_cell.length_c   1.000
_cell.angle_alpha   90.00
_cell.angle_beta   90.00
_cell.angle_gamma   90.00
#
_symmetry.space_group_name_H-M   'P 1'
#
loop_
_entity.id
_entity.type
_entity.pdbx_description
1 polymer ?
#
loop_
_entity_poly.entity_id
_entity_poly.type
_entity_poly.pdbx_seq_one_letter_code
_entity_poly.pdbx_strand_id
1 'polypeptide(L)'
;MKSLDRNSRYWAQVEQSISEALDYAQSAHQSVMQAQVGLTMQEIEYAQNRVHEALLRIYQAQQIIGPEPENEHLAMRLQAEHDRLLQEYQMFK
;
A
#
# COMPACT_ATOMS: atom_id res chain seq x y z
N MET A 1 -28.88 9.93 -16.84
CA MET A 1 -28.04 10.61 -15.83
C MET A 1 -27.58 9.73 -14.67
N LYS A 2 -28.20 8.58 -14.34
CA LYS A 2 -27.78 7.72 -13.21
C LYS A 2 -26.44 6.95 -13.39
N SER A 3 -25.93 6.79 -14.61
CA SER A 3 -24.69 6.04 -14.87
C SER A 3 -23.43 6.87 -14.66
N LEU A 4 -23.47 8.16 -14.99
CA LEU A 4 -22.36 9.10 -14.79
C LEU A 4 -22.01 9.28 -13.31
N ASP A 5 -23.02 9.34 -12.43
CA ASP A 5 -22.84 9.43 -10.97
C ASP A 5 -22.29 8.14 -10.33
N ARG A 6 -22.46 6.99 -10.98
CA ARG A 6 -21.92 5.71 -10.49
C ARG A 6 -20.44 5.57 -10.85
N ASN A 7 -20.07 5.95 -12.06
CA ASN A 7 -18.67 5.96 -12.48
C ASN A 7 -17.86 6.98 -11.66
N SER A 8 -18.38 8.18 -11.40
CA SER A 8 -17.66 9.18 -10.60
C SER A 8 -17.39 8.72 -9.16
N ARG A 9 -18.36 8.03 -8.53
CA ARG A 9 -18.19 7.45 -7.19
C ARG A 9 -17.21 6.28 -7.16
N TYR A 10 -17.23 5.44 -8.19
CA TYR A 10 -16.26 4.36 -8.34
C TYR A 10 -14.84 4.93 -8.46
N TRP A 11 -14.63 5.92 -9.32
CA TRP A 11 -13.32 6.58 -9.47
C TRP A 11 -12.85 7.26 -8.18
N ALA A 12 -13.73 7.95 -7.47
CA ALA A 12 -13.39 8.54 -6.18
C ALA A 12 -12.97 7.47 -5.14
N GLN A 13 -13.64 6.31 -5.15
CA GLN A 13 -13.27 5.18 -4.28
C GLN A 13 -11.93 4.56 -4.67
N VAL A 14 -11.66 4.43 -5.97
CA VAL A 14 -10.37 3.95 -6.50
C VAL A 14 -9.25 4.89 -6.07
N GLU A 15 -9.39 6.19 -6.31
CA GLU A 15 -8.39 7.20 -5.92
C GLU A 15 -8.14 7.21 -4.41
N GLN A 16 -9.21 7.18 -3.61
CA GLN A 16 -9.09 7.11 -2.16
C GLN A 16 -8.35 5.84 -1.71
N SER A 17 -8.72 4.68 -2.23
CA SER A 17 -8.09 3.41 -1.85
C SER A 17 -6.61 3.37 -2.21
N ILE A 18 -6.23 3.97 -3.34
CA ILE A 18 -4.83 4.08 -3.76
C ILE A 18 -4.08 5.02 -2.82
N SER A 19 -4.63 6.21 -2.55
CA SER A 19 -4.00 7.19 -1.66
C SER A 19 -3.74 6.57 -0.28
N GLU A 20 -4.75 5.92 0.29
CA GLU A 20 -4.62 5.24 1.58
C GLU A 20 -3.53 4.17 1.53
N ALA A 21 -3.54 3.29 0.51
CA ALA A 21 -2.53 2.23 0.39
C ALA A 21 -1.10 2.79 0.32
N LEU A 22 -0.91 3.91 -0.39
CA LEU A 22 0.40 4.57 -0.50
C LEU A 22 0.82 5.24 0.80
N ASP A 23 -0.10 5.89 1.51
CA ASP A 23 0.18 6.49 2.83
C ASP A 23 0.61 5.42 3.84
N TYR A 24 -0.07 4.26 3.82
CA TYR A 24 0.31 3.10 4.61
C TYR A 24 1.70 2.58 4.23
N ALA A 25 2.02 2.46 2.94
CA ALA A 25 3.32 2.02 2.46
C ALA A 25 4.46 2.98 2.88
N GLN A 26 4.21 4.28 2.82
CA GLN A 26 5.18 5.29 3.26
C GLN A 26 5.40 5.24 4.77
N SER A 27 4.32 5.11 5.56
CA SER A 27 4.45 5.03 7.02
C SER A 27 5.10 3.73 7.49
N ALA A 28 4.81 2.61 6.81
CA ALA A 28 5.49 1.34 7.06
C ALA A 28 7.00 1.47 6.83
N HIS A 29 7.39 2.04 5.68
CA HIS A 29 8.80 2.28 5.38
C HIS A 29 9.52 3.12 6.46
N GLN A 30 8.91 4.22 6.91
CA GLN A 30 9.49 5.04 7.98
C GLN A 30 9.70 4.24 9.26
N SER A 31 8.75 3.36 9.59
CA SER A 31 8.86 2.47 10.74
C SER A 31 10.01 1.47 10.58
N VAL A 32 10.23 0.95 9.36
CA VAL A 32 11.37 0.08 9.03
C VAL A 32 12.69 0.80 9.21
N MET A 33 12.82 2.02 8.67
CA MET A 33 14.03 2.84 8.82
C MET A 33 14.31 3.15 10.29
N GLN A 34 13.28 3.42 11.09
CA GLN A 34 13.44 3.62 12.53
C GLN A 34 13.90 2.34 13.22
N ALA A 35 13.28 1.19 12.94
CA ALA A 35 13.64 -0.09 13.55
C ALA A 35 15.08 -0.52 13.22
N GLN A 36 15.58 -0.19 12.02
CA GLN A 36 16.97 -0.44 11.63
C GLN A 36 17.99 0.38 12.43
N VAL A 37 17.60 1.54 12.95
CA VAL A 37 18.47 2.40 13.77
C VAL A 37 18.30 2.11 15.26
N GLY A 38 17.07 1.92 15.73
CA GLY A 38 16.77 1.71 17.16
C GLY A 38 17.10 0.30 17.66
N LEU A 39 17.03 -0.70 16.77
CA LEU A 39 17.38 -2.12 17.00
C LEU A 39 16.67 -2.78 18.20
N THR A 40 15.61 -2.17 18.75
CA THR A 40 14.84 -2.82 19.80
C THR A 40 13.86 -3.84 19.21
N MET A 41 13.63 -4.93 19.92
CA MET A 41 12.64 -5.94 19.51
C MET A 41 11.24 -5.34 19.32
N GLN A 42 10.86 -4.36 20.15
CA GLN A 42 9.56 -3.69 20.06
C GLN A 42 9.43 -2.85 18.78
N GLU A 43 10.49 -2.14 18.38
CA GLU A 43 10.47 -1.37 17.13
C GLU A 43 10.47 -2.28 15.90
N ILE A 44 11.18 -3.41 15.96
CA ILE A 44 11.15 -4.43 14.90
C ILE A 44 9.74 -5.01 14.75
N GLU A 45 9.11 -5.44 15.84
CA GLU A 45 7.73 -5.96 15.83
C GLU A 45 6.74 -4.91 15.35
N TYR A 46 6.90 -3.65 15.78
CA TYR A 46 6.08 -2.54 15.31
C TYR A 46 6.24 -2.34 13.79
N ALA A 47 7.47 -2.28 13.29
CA ALA A 47 7.74 -2.12 11.86
C ALA A 47 7.18 -3.29 11.03
N GLN A 48 7.35 -4.53 11.50
CA GLN A 48 6.76 -5.72 10.86
C GLN A 48 5.24 -5.61 10.75
N ASN A 49 4.55 -5.20 11.83
CA ASN A 49 3.10 -5.02 11.82
C ASN A 49 2.67 -3.92 10.83
N ARG A 50 3.41 -2.81 10.76
CA ARG A 50 3.13 -1.72 9.81
C ARG A 50 3.31 -2.17 8.36
N VAL A 51 4.37 -2.93 8.07
CA VAL A 51 4.61 -3.51 6.73
C VAL A 51 3.49 -4.49 6.36
N HIS A 52 3.07 -5.35 7.29
CA HIS A 52 1.95 -6.27 7.05
C HIS A 52 0.64 -5.53 6.74
N GLU A 53 0.31 -4.50 7.53
CA GLU A 53 -0.87 -3.67 7.30
C GLU A 53 -0.82 -2.98 5.93
N ALA A 54 0.33 -2.41 5.56
CA ALA A 54 0.51 -1.75 4.26
C ALA A 54 0.35 -2.72 3.08
N LEU A 55 0.90 -3.93 3.18
CA LEU A 55 0.74 -4.97 2.17
C LEU A 55 -0.74 -5.36 1.98
N LEU A 56 -1.51 -5.48 3.07
CA LEU A 56 -2.95 -5.75 2.99
C LEU A 56 -3.72 -4.61 2.29
N ARG A 57 -3.36 -3.35 2.57
CA ARG A 57 -3.98 -2.18 1.94
C ARG A 57 -3.67 -2.10 0.45
N ILE A 58 -2.43 -2.37 0.06
CA ILE A 58 -2.04 -2.44 -1.34
C ILE A 58 -2.82 -3.55 -2.06
N TYR A 59 -2.93 -4.74 -1.46
CA TYR A 59 -3.73 -5.82 -2.04
C TYR A 59 -5.19 -5.41 -2.23
N GLN A 60 -5.81 -4.76 -1.24
CA GLN A 60 -7.18 -4.24 -1.35
C GLN A 60 -7.32 -3.22 -2.49
N ALA A 61 -6.38 -2.29 -2.62
CA ALA A 61 -6.38 -1.30 -3.69
C ALA A 61 -6.25 -1.97 -5.08
N GLN A 62 -5.35 -2.95 -5.22
CA GLN A 62 -5.19 -3.70 -6.47
C GLN A 62 -6.47 -4.45 -6.88
N GLN A 63 -7.25 -4.98 -5.93
CA GLN A 63 -8.53 -5.63 -6.22
C GLN A 63 -9.61 -4.65 -6.70
N ILE A 64 -9.56 -3.38 -6.26
CA ILE A 64 -10.56 -2.36 -6.61
C ILE A 64 -10.29 -1.79 -8.00
N ILE A 65 -9.02 -1.58 -8.34
CA ILE A 65 -8.57 -0.94 -9.58
C ILE A 65 -8.81 -1.83 -10.81
N GLY A 66 -8.78 -3.16 -10.62
CA GLY A 66 -8.97 -4.12 -11.71
C GLY A 66 -7.86 -4.09 -12.78
N PRO A 67 -7.94 -4.96 -13.81
CA PRO A 67 -6.92 -5.08 -14.86
C PRO A 67 -7.12 -4.11 -16.04
N GLU A 68 -7.90 -3.04 -15.88
CA GLU A 68 -8.22 -2.10 -16.95
C GLU A 68 -6.98 -1.32 -17.43
N PRO A 69 -6.77 -1.13 -18.75
CA PRO A 69 -5.59 -0.44 -19.28
C PRO A 69 -5.40 1.00 -18.79
N GLU A 70 -6.49 1.72 -18.54
CA GLU A 70 -6.47 3.09 -18.00
C GLU A 70 -5.84 3.17 -16.60
N ASN A 71 -5.82 2.03 -15.88
CA ASN A 71 -5.30 1.91 -14.54
C ASN A 71 -3.90 1.29 -14.46
N GLU A 72 -3.29 0.93 -15.59
CA GLU A 72 -2.00 0.24 -15.64
C GLU A 72 -0.91 1.00 -14.85
N HIS A 73 -0.86 2.33 -14.98
CA HIS A 73 0.09 3.16 -14.24
C HIS A 73 -0.11 3.09 -12.71
N LEU A 74 -1.35 3.00 -12.23
CA LEU A 74 -1.69 2.88 -10.81
C LEU A 74 -1.34 1.49 -10.30
N ALA A 75 -1.66 0.45 -11.08
CA ALA A 75 -1.31 -0.92 -10.78
C ALA A 75 0.21 -1.10 -10.69
N MET A 76 0.97 -0.53 -11.63
CA MET A 76 2.44 -0.54 -11.59
C MET A 76 3.00 0.16 -10.35
N ARG A 77 2.43 1.31 -9.97
CA ARG A 77 2.87 2.04 -8.77
C ARG A 77 2.63 1.22 -7.50
N LEU A 78 1.44 0.63 -7.36
CA LEU A 78 1.13 -0.24 -6.22
C LEU A 78 2.00 -1.49 -6.19
N GLN A 79 2.30 -2.07 -7.36
CA GLN A 79 3.20 -3.22 -7.46
C GLN A 79 4.63 -2.87 -7.00
N ALA A 80 5.15 -1.70 -7.40
CA ALA A 80 6.46 -1.25 -6.97
C ALA A 80 6.54 -1.07 -5.43
N GLU A 81 5.50 -0.49 -4.82
CA GLU A 81 5.42 -0.35 -3.37
C GLU A 81 5.29 -1.69 -2.65
N HIS A 82 4.50 -2.61 -3.20
CA HIS A 82 4.36 -3.97 -2.69
C HIS A 82 5.72 -4.70 -2.67
N ASP A 83 6.46 -4.66 -3.78
CA ASP A 83 7.74 -5.36 -3.90
C ASP A 83 8.79 -4.77 -2.95
N ARG A 84 8.79 -3.44 -2.78
CA ARG A 84 9.64 -2.74 -1.81
C ARG A 84 9.32 -3.18 -0.37
N LEU A 85 8.05 -3.19 0.01
CA LEU A 85 7.62 -3.62 1.35
C LEU A 85 7.92 -5.10 1.62
N LEU A 86 7.81 -5.97 0.60
CA LEU A 86 8.20 -7.37 0.75
C LEU A 86 9.69 -7.54 1.01
N GLN A 87 10.54 -6.77 0.32
CA GLN A 87 11.98 -6.75 0.61
C GLN A 87 12.25 -6.25 2.03
N GLU A 88 11.55 -5.19 2.45
CA GLU A 88 11.65 -4.66 3.81
C GLU A 88 11.22 -5.66 4.88
N TYR A 89 10.15 -6.42 4.63
CA TYR A 89 9.70 -7.48 5.52
C TYR A 89 10.73 -8.60 5.66
N GLN A 90 11.42 -8.94 4.56
CA GLN A 90 12.46 -9.97 4.56
C GLN A 90 13.70 -9.57 5.37
N MET A 91 13.97 -8.26 5.55
CA MET A 91 15.10 -7.80 6.37
C MET A 91 14.94 -8.10 7.87
N PHE A 92 13.73 -8.42 8.33
CA PHE A 92 13.48 -8.77 9.73
C PHE A 92 13.37 -10.29 9.99
N LYS A 93 13.61 -11.13 8.98
CA LYS A 93 13.67 -12.60 9.13
C LYS A 93 15.10 -13.07 9.35
#